data_AF-A0A4R5VJS9-F1
#
_entry.id   AF-A0A4R5VJS9-F1
#
_cell.length_a   1.000
_cell.length_b   1.000
_cell.length_c   1.000
_cell.angle_alpha   90.00
_cell.angle_beta   90.00
_cell.angle_gamma   90.00
#
_symmetry.space_group_name_H-M   'P 1'
#
loop_
_entity.id
_entity.type
_entity.pdbx_description
1 polymer ?
#
loop_
_entity_poly.entity_id
_entity_poly.type
_entity_poly.pdbx_seq_one_letter_code
_entity_poly.pdbx_strand_id
1 'polypeptide(L)'
;MKVKYKDGSIYGPGLTDFPYQEGDYVTIVVKYWTIKEEAEEDIYYHGHITKLEDERVGFWAVLDDDPDTEEFFHFGDIEAVFDGDKIPFLGGWTKRKNF
;
A
#
# COMPACT_ATOMS: atom_id res chain seq x y z
N MET A 1 13.38 -6.80 6.01
CA MET A 1 13.38 -8.26 6.25
C MET A 1 12.97 -9.00 4.96
N LYS A 2 13.01 -10.35 4.91
CA LYS A 2 12.48 -11.13 3.77
C LYS A 2 11.00 -11.48 4.01
N VAL A 3 10.13 -10.47 4.01
CA VAL A 3 8.69 -10.72 4.09
C VAL A 3 8.12 -10.83 2.69
N LYS A 4 7.51 -11.99 2.49
CA LYS A 4 6.88 -12.43 1.26
C LYS A 4 5.47 -11.82 1.18
N TYR A 5 5.27 -10.77 0.39
CA TYR A 5 3.98 -10.10 0.17
C TYR A 5 3.47 -10.34 -1.27
N LYS A 6 2.16 -10.15 -1.50
CA LYS A 6 1.62 -10.08 -2.87
C LYS A 6 2.24 -8.87 -3.55
N ASP A 7 3.00 -9.08 -4.62
CA ASP A 7 3.84 -8.11 -5.33
C ASP A 7 3.12 -6.87 -5.94
N GLY A 8 1.86 -6.64 -5.56
CA GLY A 8 1.03 -5.57 -6.10
C GLY A 8 0.62 -5.80 -7.56
N SER A 9 0.91 -6.96 -8.13
CA SER A 9 0.46 -7.37 -9.45
C SER A 9 -0.54 -8.53 -9.33
N ILE A 10 -1.78 -8.31 -9.78
CA ILE A 10 -2.75 -9.41 -10.01
C ILE A 10 -2.24 -10.46 -11.03
N TYR A 11 -1.13 -10.19 -11.73
CA TYR A 11 -0.49 -11.08 -12.71
C TYR A 11 0.90 -11.57 -12.25
N GLY A 12 1.30 -11.26 -11.02
CA GLY A 12 2.58 -11.62 -10.42
C GLY A 12 2.65 -13.09 -10.00
N PRO A 13 3.76 -13.82 -10.26
CA PRO A 13 3.81 -15.28 -10.09
C PRO A 13 3.93 -15.77 -8.64
N GLY A 14 3.98 -14.90 -7.64
CA GLY A 14 4.05 -15.33 -6.25
C GLY A 14 4.55 -14.27 -5.29
N LEU A 15 4.63 -14.67 -4.02
CA LEU A 15 5.10 -13.84 -2.92
C LEU A 15 6.52 -13.32 -3.20
N THR A 16 6.72 -12.01 -3.15
CA THR A 16 8.02 -11.34 -3.32
C THR A 16 8.47 -10.64 -2.03
N ASP A 17 9.75 -10.34 -1.89
CA ASP A 17 10.27 -9.59 -0.74
C ASP A 17 9.79 -8.14 -0.80
N PHE A 18 9.24 -7.61 0.30
CA PHE A 18 8.83 -6.21 0.43
C PHE A 18 10.00 -5.26 0.16
N PRO A 19 9.97 -4.48 -0.94
CA PRO A 19 11.15 -3.75 -1.41
C PRO A 19 11.31 -2.40 -0.73
N TYR A 20 10.32 -1.95 0.05
CA TYR A 20 10.29 -0.64 0.68
C TYR A 20 10.91 -0.66 2.08
N GLN A 21 11.40 0.50 2.50
CA GLN A 21 12.05 0.75 3.79
C GLN A 21 11.42 1.95 4.52
N GLU A 22 11.81 2.15 5.76
CA GLU A 22 11.40 3.32 6.55
C GLU A 22 11.80 4.63 5.85
N GLY A 23 10.87 5.58 5.82
CA GLY A 23 10.97 6.86 5.12
C GLY A 23 10.42 6.85 3.69
N ASP A 24 10.24 5.69 3.06
CA ASP A 24 9.73 5.62 1.69
C ASP A 24 8.29 6.13 1.60
N TYR A 25 8.03 6.92 0.55
CA TYR A 25 6.69 7.37 0.19
C TYR A 25 5.99 6.32 -0.68
N VAL A 26 4.85 5.83 -0.22
CA VAL A 26 4.14 4.70 -0.83
C VAL A 26 2.65 4.99 -1.00
N THR A 27 2.06 4.29 -1.96
CA THR A 27 0.62 4.12 -2.10
C THR A 27 0.24 2.73 -1.63
N ILE A 28 -0.77 2.65 -0.77
CA ILE A 28 -1.19 1.44 -0.07
C ILE A 28 -2.61 1.11 -0.50
N VAL A 29 -2.82 -0.01 -1.19
CA VAL A 29 -4.14 -0.41 -1.70
C VAL A 29 -4.76 -1.45 -0.76
N VAL A 30 -5.95 -1.16 -0.23
CA VAL A 30 -6.59 -2.02 0.78
C VAL A 30 -7.68 -2.92 0.17
N LYS A 31 -8.64 -2.37 -0.58
CA LYS A 31 -9.78 -3.14 -1.14
C LYS A 31 -10.26 -2.63 -2.51
N TYR A 32 -9.40 -2.58 -3.53
CA TYR A 32 -9.84 -2.10 -4.85
C TYR A 32 -10.76 -3.10 -5.58
N TRP A 33 -10.66 -4.42 -5.31
CA TRP A 33 -11.41 -5.44 -6.09
C TRP A 33 -12.72 -5.93 -5.46
N THR A 34 -12.92 -5.73 -4.16
CA THR A 34 -14.08 -6.27 -3.42
C THR A 34 -15.21 -5.27 -3.16
N ILE A 35 -15.07 -4.01 -3.60
CA ILE A 35 -16.11 -3.01 -3.39
C ILE A 35 -17.20 -3.15 -4.45
N LYS A 36 -18.37 -3.61 -4.00
CA LYS A 36 -19.64 -3.34 -4.67
C LYS A 36 -19.97 -1.86 -4.45
N GLU A 37 -19.68 -1.01 -5.43
CA GLU A 37 -20.23 0.34 -5.76
C GLU A 37 -20.70 1.35 -4.67
N GLU A 38 -20.72 1.05 -3.37
CA GLU A 38 -21.38 1.85 -2.33
C GLU A 38 -20.57 2.03 -1.02
N ALA A 39 -19.28 1.67 -0.98
CA ALA A 39 -18.48 1.92 0.22
C ALA A 39 -17.83 3.31 0.17
N GLU A 40 -18.13 4.16 1.17
CA GLU A 40 -17.41 5.39 1.51
C GLU A 40 -15.99 5.12 2.06
N GLU A 41 -15.47 3.89 1.95
CA GLU A 41 -14.13 3.50 2.42
C GLU A 41 -13.08 3.82 1.34
N ASP A 42 -12.00 4.47 1.76
CA ASP A 42 -10.86 4.76 0.89
C ASP A 42 -10.26 3.46 0.33
N ILE A 43 -10.25 3.37 -0.99
CA ILE A 43 -9.72 2.24 -1.76
C ILE A 43 -8.20 2.13 -1.68
N TYR A 44 -7.52 3.24 -1.39
CA TYR A 44 -6.08 3.32 -1.22
C TYR A 44 -5.69 4.57 -0.43
N TYR A 45 -4.51 4.53 0.18
CA TYR A 45 -3.91 5.63 0.93
C TYR A 45 -2.56 6.02 0.32
N HIS A 46 -2.12 7.24 0.61
CA HIS A 46 -0.76 7.71 0.35
C HIS A 46 -0.11 8.06 1.69
N GLY A 47 1.17 7.73 1.87
CA GLY A 47 1.86 8.04 3.11
C GLY A 47 3.31 7.61 3.15
N HIS A 48 3.97 7.89 4.26
CA HIS A 48 5.36 7.53 4.52
C HIS A 48 5.46 6.38 5.51
N ILE A 49 6.23 5.35 5.17
CA ILE A 49 6.52 4.24 6.10
C ILE A 49 7.35 4.78 7.26
N THR A 50 6.91 4.56 8.49
CA THR A 50 7.67 4.98 9.69
C THR A 50 8.37 3.82 10.36
N LYS A 51 7.82 2.60 10.25
CA LYS A 51 8.42 1.40 10.85
C LYS A 51 7.98 0.13 10.12
N LEU A 52 8.93 -0.76 9.84
CA LEU A 52 8.61 -2.15 9.46
C LEU A 52 8.40 -3.01 10.72
N GLU A 53 7.32 -3.78 10.77
CA GLU A 53 6.96 -4.59 11.95
C GLU A 53 6.95 -6.08 11.62
N ASP A 54 7.91 -6.81 12.19
CA ASP A 54 8.09 -8.24 11.96
C ASP A 54 7.07 -9.09 12.74
N GLU A 55 6.71 -8.70 13.96
CA GLU A 55 5.84 -9.50 14.84
C GLU A 55 4.41 -9.60 14.30
N ARG A 56 3.88 -8.47 13.83
CA ARG A 56 2.55 -8.36 13.24
C ARG A 56 2.56 -8.48 11.72
N VAL A 57 3.72 -8.65 11.10
CA VAL A 57 3.87 -8.85 9.64
C VAL A 57 3.18 -7.72 8.86
N GLY A 58 3.70 -6.51 9.02
CA GLY A 58 3.14 -5.31 8.39
C GLY A 58 4.09 -4.13 8.49
N PHE A 59 3.54 -2.93 8.35
CA PHE A 59 4.28 -1.69 8.53
C PHE A 59 3.39 -0.58 9.08
N TRP A 60 4.00 0.36 9.77
CA TRP A 60 3.37 1.61 10.19
C TRP A 60 3.64 2.69 9.15
N ALA A 61 2.66 3.57 8.95
CA ALA A 61 2.79 4.72 8.09
C ALA A 61 2.05 5.94 8.66
N VAL A 62 2.58 7.13 8.39
CA VAL A 62 1.84 8.39 8.52
C VAL A 62 1.21 8.69 7.17
N LEU A 63 -0.09 8.97 7.15
CA LEU A 63 -0.86 9.19 5.93
C LEU A 63 -0.93 10.67 5.55
N ASP A 64 -1.05 10.96 4.26
CA ASP A 64 -1.11 12.33 3.75
C ASP A 64 -2.40 13.07 4.18
N ASP A 65 -3.49 12.34 4.39
CA ASP A 65 -4.81 12.84 4.77
C ASP A 65 -5.00 12.96 6.30
N ASP A 66 -4.28 12.16 7.08
CA ASP A 66 -4.16 12.30 8.54
C ASP A 66 -2.69 12.25 9.00
N PRO A 67 -1.95 13.37 8.88
CA PRO A 67 -0.52 13.41 9.20
C PRO A 67 -0.21 13.40 10.70
N ASP A 68 -1.23 13.54 11.56
CA ASP A 68 -1.08 13.59 13.02
C ASP A 68 -1.14 12.19 13.65
N THR A 69 -1.53 11.17 12.88
CA THR A 69 -1.72 9.80 13.35
C THR A 69 -0.88 8.82 12.53
N GLU A 70 -0.28 7.82 13.21
CA GLU A 70 0.28 6.65 12.54
C GLU A 70 -0.75 5.54 12.45
N GLU A 71 -0.87 4.95 11.27
CA GLU A 71 -1.72 3.80 11.01
C GLU A 71 -0.90 2.54 10.71
N PHE A 72 -1.40 1.38 11.15
CA PHE A 72 -0.76 0.10 10.92
C PHE A 72 -1.42 -0.66 9.77
N PHE A 73 -0.62 -1.05 8.79
CA PHE A 73 -1.05 -1.85 7.64
C PHE A 73 -0.51 -3.27 7.73
N HIS A 74 -1.42 -4.22 7.94
CA HIS A 74 -1.10 -5.64 7.95
C HIS A 74 -1.02 -6.18 6.51
N PHE A 75 0.02 -6.95 6.17
CA PHE A 75 0.20 -7.44 4.79
C PHE A 75 -0.93 -8.37 4.31
N GLY A 76 -1.65 -9.01 5.22
CA GLY A 76 -2.81 -9.83 4.90
C GLY A 76 -4.06 -9.05 4.50
N ASP A 77 -4.13 -7.76 4.84
CA ASP A 77 -5.31 -6.91 4.65
C ASP A 77 -5.15 -5.93 3.47
N ILE A 78 -3.97 -5.89 2.87
CA ILE A 78 -3.66 -5.03 1.72
C ILE A 78 -3.53 -5.86 0.43
N GLU A 79 -3.97 -5.28 -0.67
CA GLU A 79 -3.87 -5.87 -2.01
C GLU A 79 -2.52 -5.57 -2.67
N ALA A 80 -2.01 -4.36 -2.48
CA ALA A 80 -0.79 -3.89 -3.15
C ALA A 80 -0.13 -2.74 -2.39
N VAL A 81 1.19 -2.61 -2.59
CA VAL A 81 1.94 -1.41 -2.25
C VAL A 81 2.84 -1.06 -3.43
N PHE A 82 2.86 0.21 -3.82
CA PHE A 82 3.74 0.71 -4.87
C PHE A 82 4.20 2.15 -4.56
N ASP A 83 5.13 2.68 -5.35
CA ASP A 83 5.70 4.03 -5.13
C ASP A 83 4.60 5.10 -5.05
N GLY A 84 4.69 6.00 -4.07
CA GLY A 84 3.63 6.96 -3.76
C GLY A 84 3.30 7.99 -4.85
N ASP A 85 4.15 8.12 -5.88
CA ASP A 85 3.90 8.96 -7.07
C ASP A 85 2.89 8.34 -8.04
N LYS A 86 2.48 7.10 -7.78
CA LYS A 86 1.54 6.33 -8.60
C LYS A 86 0.14 6.37 -8.00
N ILE A 87 -0.86 6.22 -8.87
CA ILE A 87 -2.28 6.13 -8.51
C ILE A 87 -2.79 4.77 -8.99
N PRO A 88 -3.48 3.99 -8.13
CA PRO A 88 -4.08 2.73 -8.55
C PRO A 88 -5.23 2.96 -9.52
N PHE A 89 -5.36 2.08 -10.50
CA PHE A 89 -6.54 1.98 -11.35
C PHE A 89 -6.87 0.50 -11.60
N LEU A 90 -8.04 0.23 -12.18
CA LEU A 90 -8.45 -1.14 -12.51
C LEU A 90 -7.39 -1.86 -13.39
N GLY A 91 -6.65 -2.79 -12.77
CA GLY A 91 -5.63 -3.61 -13.45
C GLY A 91 -4.20 -3.06 -13.40
N GLY A 92 -3.89 -2.02 -12.63
CA GLY A 92 -2.52 -1.54 -12.46
C GLY A 92 -2.38 -0.21 -11.74
N TRP A 93 -1.40 0.59 -12.17
CA TRP A 93 -1.15 1.93 -11.65
C TRP A 93 -0.71 2.89 -12.75
N THR A 94 -1.06 4.17 -12.60
CA THR A 94 -0.59 5.26 -13.47
C THR A 94 0.26 6.23 -12.65
N LYS A 95 1.13 7.02 -13.28
CA LYS A 95 1.89 8.09 -12.59
C LYS A 95 1.16 9.41 -12.76
N ARG A 96 1.12 10.25 -11.71
CA ARG A 96 0.70 11.65 -11.87
C ARG A 96 1.62 12.31 -12.91
N LYS A 97 1.06 12.94 -13.94
CA LYS A 97 1.87 13.82 -14.81
C LYS A 97 2.32 14.99 -13.93
N ASN A 98 3.63 15.16 -13.77
CA ASN A 98 4.22 16.33 -13.09
C ASN A 98 3.49 17.61 -13.52
N PHE A 99 3.02 18.38 -12.54
CA PHE A 99 2.68 19.80 -12.73
C PHE A 99 3.95 20.64 -12.54
#